data_AF-A0A225WIZ4-F1
#
_entry.id   AF-A0A225WIZ4-F1
#
_cell.length_a   1.000
_cell.length_b   1.000
_cell.length_c   1.000
_cell.angle_alpha   90.00
_cell.angle_beta   90.00
_cell.angle_gamma   90.00
#
_symmetry.space_group_name_H-M   'P 1'
#
loop_
_entity.id
_entity.type
_entity.pdbx_description
1 polymer ?
#
loop_
_entity_poly.entity_id
_entity_poly.type
_entity_poly.pdbx_seq_one_letter_code
_entity_poly.pdbx_strand_id
1 'polypeptide(L)'
;MDSPFHFQNQMNMALDDMPRAVATRVCHVFPSFFSRVRQLGPKLIVVKISLFRKATMWCAQRLHGLYQLPLASTAAELLEDHCATGWMRNSLMYYSPLHGQLGVVLIVVGRTKRLTAGAANDTQDTSASEQTLHYPSQEVKIVLMSDASDRGVGLLVTHVRNWVDVVSVTVTK
;
A
#
# COMPACT_ATOMS: atom_id res chain seq x y z
N MET A 1 9.56 -2.87 27.62
CA MET A 1 9.71 -1.70 26.71
C MET A 1 9.46 -2.23 25.30
N ASP A 2 8.24 -2.71 25.03
CA ASP A 2 7.96 -3.59 23.88
C ASP A 2 6.82 -3.04 23.03
N SER A 3 6.84 -1.72 22.80
CA SER A 3 5.88 -1.10 21.89
C SER A 3 6.39 -1.22 20.46
N PRO A 4 5.52 -1.60 19.50
CA PRO A 4 5.83 -1.57 18.06
C PRO A 4 6.39 -0.22 17.61
N PHE A 5 5.98 0.90 18.23
CA PHE A 5 6.50 2.23 17.94
C PHE A 5 7.96 2.41 18.37
N HIS A 6 8.34 1.84 19.52
CA HIS A 6 9.73 1.90 19.98
C HIS A 6 10.65 1.12 19.03
N PHE A 7 10.21 -0.07 18.62
CA PHE A 7 10.93 -0.87 17.63
C PHE A 7 11.01 -0.17 16.26
N GLN A 8 9.91 0.42 15.79
CA GLN A 8 9.88 1.19 14.54
C GLN A 8 10.88 2.35 14.56
N ASN A 9 10.96 3.10 15.66
CA ASN A 9 11.90 4.21 15.80
C ASN A 9 13.35 3.73 15.76
N GLN A 10 13.68 2.64 16.45
CA GLN A 10 15.02 2.03 16.39
C GLN A 10 15.36 1.57 14.96
N MET A 11 14.40 0.95 14.26
CA MET A 11 14.61 0.49 12.88
C MET A 11 14.72 1.65 11.89
N ASN A 12 14.00 2.76 12.08
CA ASN A 12 14.16 3.95 11.26
C ASN A 12 15.58 4.51 11.40
N MET A 13 16.13 4.58 12.60
CA MET A 13 17.54 4.98 12.81
C MET A 13 18.54 4.02 12.15
N ALA A 14 18.23 2.72 12.14
CA ALA A 14 19.04 1.73 11.43
C ALA A 14 19.02 1.92 9.90
N LEU A 15 17.94 2.47 9.35
CA LEU A 15 17.68 2.57 7.92
C LEU A 15 17.93 3.97 7.32
N ASP A 16 17.98 5.02 8.13
CA ASP A 16 17.98 6.43 7.71
C ASP A 16 19.12 6.81 6.75
N ASP A 17 20.24 6.10 6.85
CA ASP A 17 21.47 6.34 6.07
C ASP A 17 21.75 5.21 5.06
N MET A 18 20.79 4.29 4.89
CA MET A 18 20.89 3.26 3.87
C MET A 18 20.50 3.88 2.52
N PRO A 19 21.40 3.91 1.52
CA PRO A 19 20.97 4.24 0.17
C PRO A 19 19.86 3.24 -0.24
N ARG A 20 18.74 3.74 -0.80
CA ARG A 20 17.70 2.87 -1.39
C ARG A 20 18.38 2.03 -2.47
N ALA A 21 18.68 0.78 -2.14
CA ALA A 21 19.68 0.03 -2.86
C ALA A 21 19.15 -0.37 -4.25
N VAL A 22 19.83 0.11 -5.29
CA VAL A 22 19.78 -0.49 -6.63
C VAL A 22 20.52 -1.83 -6.55
N ALA A 23 19.97 -2.89 -7.17
CA ALA A 23 20.40 -4.28 -7.03
C ALA A 23 21.93 -4.54 -7.14
N THR A 24 22.65 -3.68 -7.87
CA THR A 24 24.11 -3.76 -8.07
C THR A 24 24.96 -3.32 -6.86
N ARG A 25 24.41 -2.61 -5.86
CA ARG A 25 25.17 -2.12 -4.69
C ARG A 25 24.88 -2.86 -3.39
N VAL A 26 23.99 -3.86 -3.42
CA VAL A 26 23.46 -4.52 -2.23
C VAL A 26 24.57 -5.19 -1.40
N CYS A 27 25.60 -5.77 -2.04
CA CYS A 27 26.73 -6.40 -1.34
C CYS A 27 27.55 -5.41 -0.49
N HIS A 28 27.60 -4.14 -0.86
CA HIS A 28 28.32 -3.10 -0.09
C HIS A 28 27.48 -2.48 1.03
N VAL A 29 26.16 -2.63 0.97
CA VAL A 29 25.22 -2.04 1.94
C VAL A 29 25.02 -2.96 3.16
N PHE A 30 25.06 -4.28 2.97
CA PHE A 30 24.83 -5.25 4.06
C PHE A 30 25.80 -5.15 5.24
N PRO A 31 27.12 -4.98 5.07
CA PRO A 31 28.03 -4.86 6.21
C PRO A 31 27.69 -3.67 7.11
N SER A 32 27.38 -2.52 6.51
CA SER A 32 26.95 -1.32 7.24
C SER A 32 25.61 -1.53 7.95
N PHE A 33 24.67 -2.23 7.30
CA PHE A 33 23.37 -2.59 7.89
C PHE A 33 23.54 -3.44 9.14
N PHE A 34 24.23 -4.57 9.01
CA PHE A 34 24.40 -5.51 10.12
C PHE A 34 25.22 -4.91 11.26
N SER A 35 26.20 -4.05 10.96
CA SER A 35 26.94 -3.29 11.98
C SER A 35 26.00 -2.37 12.77
N ARG A 36 25.14 -1.61 12.09
CA ARG A 36 24.21 -0.68 12.75
C ARG A 36 23.12 -1.40 13.54
N VAL A 37 22.57 -2.50 13.02
CA VAL A 37 21.62 -3.35 13.75
C VAL A 37 22.27 -3.92 15.02
N ARG A 38 23.54 -4.35 14.94
CA ARG A 38 24.27 -4.84 16.12
C ARG A 38 24.53 -3.73 17.14
N GLN A 39 24.85 -2.51 16.69
CA GLN A 39 25.08 -1.36 17.57
C GLN A 39 23.80 -0.93 18.31
N LEU A 40 22.66 -0.93 17.62
CA LEU A 40 21.38 -0.52 18.19
C LEU A 40 20.76 -1.59 19.09
N GLY A 41 21.17 -2.86 18.97
CA GLY A 41 20.68 -3.97 19.78
C GLY A 41 19.51 -4.81 19.23
N PRO A 42 18.80 -4.49 18.12
CA PRO A 42 17.82 -5.40 17.54
C PRO A 42 18.43 -6.74 17.12
N LYS A 43 17.76 -7.84 17.45
CA LYS A 43 18.11 -9.19 16.98
C LYS A 43 17.26 -9.54 15.76
N LEU A 44 17.93 -9.89 14.66
CA LEU A 44 17.24 -10.35 13.46
C LEU A 44 16.91 -11.83 13.57
N ILE A 45 15.68 -12.20 13.18
CA ILE A 45 15.24 -13.60 13.13
C ILE A 45 15.72 -14.19 11.81
N VAL A 46 16.84 -14.90 11.84
CA VAL A 46 17.52 -15.45 10.64
C VAL A 46 16.56 -16.22 9.73
N VAL A 47 15.65 -17.01 10.31
CA VAL A 47 14.65 -17.82 9.58
C VAL A 47 13.68 -16.96 8.75
N LYS A 48 13.45 -15.70 9.13
CA LYS A 48 12.58 -14.76 8.41
C LYS A 48 13.34 -13.86 7.43
N ILE A 49 14.67 -13.93 7.39
CA ILE A 49 15.48 -13.11 6.49
C ILE A 49 15.59 -13.80 5.12
N SER A 50 15.28 -13.07 4.06
CA SER A 50 15.52 -13.50 2.66
C SER A 50 16.52 -12.59 1.99
N LEU A 51 17.78 -13.02 1.89
CA LEU A 51 18.84 -12.28 1.19
C LEU A 51 19.07 -12.83 -0.23
N PHE A 52 19.53 -11.97 -1.14
CA PHE A 52 19.94 -12.33 -2.50
C PHE A 52 18.88 -13.11 -3.30
N ARG A 53 17.60 -12.84 -3.05
CA ARG A 53 16.49 -13.38 -3.84
C ARG A 53 16.11 -12.39 -4.94
N LYS A 54 15.79 -12.92 -6.13
CA LYS A 54 15.25 -12.10 -7.25
C LYS A 54 13.85 -11.56 -6.96
N ALA A 55 13.08 -12.27 -6.13
CA ALA A 55 11.76 -11.86 -5.67
C ALA A 55 11.64 -12.18 -4.18
N THR A 56 10.96 -11.30 -3.45
CA THR A 56 10.67 -11.49 -2.02
C THR A 56 9.24 -11.08 -1.74
N MET A 57 8.62 -11.72 -0.75
CA MET A 57 7.31 -11.33 -0.26
C MET A 57 7.48 -10.33 0.89
N TRP A 58 6.94 -9.13 0.73
CA TRP A 58 6.87 -8.12 1.78
C TRP A 58 5.41 -7.98 2.23
N CYS A 59 5.17 -8.09 3.54
CA CYS A 59 3.84 -7.91 4.14
C CYS A 59 2.77 -8.92 3.66
N ALA A 60 3.16 -10.10 3.17
CA ALA A 60 2.23 -11.12 2.67
C ALA A 60 1.15 -11.54 3.69
N GLN A 61 1.51 -11.64 4.98
CA GLN A 61 0.51 -11.95 6.03
C GLN A 61 -0.55 -10.85 6.17
N ARG A 62 -0.20 -9.59 5.88
CA ARG A 62 -1.11 -8.45 5.96
C ARG A 62 -2.09 -8.45 4.78
N LEU A 63 -1.62 -8.82 3.60
CA LEU A 63 -2.47 -9.03 2.42
C LEU A 63 -3.43 -10.20 2.64
N HIS A 64 -2.91 -11.33 3.14
CA HIS A 64 -3.74 -12.52 3.40
C HIS A 64 -4.85 -12.24 4.43
N GLY A 65 -4.53 -11.52 5.50
CA GLY A 65 -5.54 -11.12 6.49
C GLY A 65 -6.61 -10.19 5.90
N LEU A 66 -6.24 -9.32 4.96
CA LEU A 66 -7.20 -8.46 4.27
C LEU A 66 -8.16 -9.26 3.37
N TYR A 67 -7.65 -10.26 2.65
CA TYR A 67 -8.49 -11.16 1.84
C TYR A 67 -9.49 -11.99 2.64
N GLN A 68 -9.23 -12.19 3.93
CA GLN A 68 -10.11 -12.92 4.83
C GLN A 68 -11.19 -12.05 5.47
N LEU A 69 -11.14 -10.72 5.30
CA LEU A 69 -12.17 -9.85 5.83
C LEU A 69 -13.48 -10.08 5.06
N PRO A 70 -14.62 -10.26 5.76
CA PRO A 70 -15.91 -10.33 5.10
C PRO A 70 -16.23 -8.97 4.46
N LEU A 71 -17.07 -8.99 3.43
CA LEU A 71 -17.57 -7.75 2.82
C LEU A 71 -18.25 -6.89 3.89
N ALA A 72 -17.86 -5.62 3.97
CA ALA A 72 -18.40 -4.70 4.97
C ALA A 72 -19.92 -4.53 4.76
N SER A 73 -20.69 -4.97 5.73
CA SER A 73 -22.15 -4.85 5.78
C SER A 73 -22.60 -3.69 6.68
N THR A 74 -21.70 -3.20 7.54
CA THR A 74 -21.94 -2.08 8.46
C THR A 74 -20.96 -0.92 8.24
N ALA A 75 -21.35 0.27 8.67
CA ALA A 75 -20.47 1.44 8.68
C ALA A 75 -19.18 1.26 9.51
N ALA A 76 -19.23 0.48 10.59
CA ALA A 76 -18.07 0.17 11.41
C ALA A 76 -17.09 -0.75 10.66
N GLU A 77 -17.60 -1.77 9.98
CA GLU A 77 -16.80 -2.67 9.13
C GLU A 77 -16.19 -1.91 7.95
N LEU A 78 -16.93 -0.96 7.34
CA LEU A 78 -16.42 -0.11 6.27
C LEU A 78 -15.26 0.78 6.76
N LEU A 79 -15.36 1.33 7.97
CA LEU A 79 -14.28 2.10 8.58
C LEU A 79 -13.06 1.22 8.86
N GLU A 80 -13.27 0.00 9.36
CA GLU A 80 -12.21 -0.95 9.61
C GLU A 80 -11.48 -1.34 8.33
N ASP A 81 -12.21 -1.66 7.26
CA ASP A 81 -11.65 -1.97 5.95
C ASP A 81 -10.88 -0.76 5.38
N HIS A 82 -11.43 0.45 5.49
CA HIS A 82 -10.75 1.68 5.07
C HIS A 82 -9.43 1.92 5.82
N CYS A 83 -9.41 1.67 7.13
CA CYS A 83 -8.18 1.74 7.93
C CYS A 83 -7.20 0.61 7.59
N ALA A 84 -7.70 -0.61 7.37
CA ALA A 84 -6.91 -1.79 7.05
C ALA A 84 -6.25 -1.69 5.67
N THR A 85 -6.90 -1.04 4.71
CA THR A 85 -6.42 -0.82 3.34
C THR A 85 -5.60 0.45 3.15
N GLY A 86 -5.59 1.37 4.14
CA GLY A 86 -4.96 2.70 4.00
C GLY A 86 -3.47 2.68 3.65
N TRP A 87 -2.74 1.63 4.05
CA TRP A 87 -1.33 1.47 3.68
C TRP A 87 -1.11 1.12 2.19
N MET A 88 -2.16 0.69 1.49
CA MET A 88 -2.18 0.42 0.04
C MET A 88 -2.95 1.49 -0.75
N ARG A 89 -3.20 2.66 -0.17
CA ARG A 89 -3.96 3.75 -0.84
C ARG A 89 -3.50 4.04 -2.28
N ASN A 90 -2.20 3.94 -2.55
CA ASN A 90 -1.64 4.22 -3.87
C ASN A 90 -1.66 3.02 -4.82
N SER A 91 -1.92 1.82 -4.30
CA SER A 91 -1.99 0.56 -5.04
C SER A 91 -3.42 0.12 -5.33
N LEU A 92 -4.39 0.69 -4.62
CA LEU A 92 -5.81 0.35 -4.72
C LEU A 92 -6.55 1.39 -5.56
N MET A 93 -6.94 1.01 -6.78
CA MET A 93 -7.74 1.89 -7.65
C MET A 93 -9.06 2.33 -7.01
N TYR A 94 -9.65 1.50 -6.16
CA TYR A 94 -10.95 1.76 -5.53
C TYR A 94 -10.85 2.49 -4.18
N TYR A 95 -9.66 2.95 -3.77
CA TYR A 95 -9.51 3.60 -2.46
C TYR A 95 -10.27 4.92 -2.37
N SER A 96 -10.30 5.71 -3.46
CA SER A 96 -11.03 6.99 -3.49
C SER A 96 -12.56 6.79 -3.40
N PRO A 97 -13.17 5.88 -4.19
CA PRO A 97 -14.57 5.48 -4.00
C PRO A 97 -14.89 4.99 -2.58
N LEU A 98 -14.05 4.13 -2.00
CA LEU A 98 -14.22 3.61 -0.64
C LEU A 98 -14.24 4.75 0.40
N HIS A 99 -13.31 5.71 0.27
CA HIS A 99 -13.27 6.89 1.13
C HIS A 99 -14.53 7.77 0.94
N GLY A 100 -15.05 7.88 -0.28
CA GLY A 100 -16.28 8.61 -0.57
C GLY A 100 -17.52 7.98 0.09
N GLN A 101 -17.67 6.66 -0.04
CA GLN A 101 -18.76 5.89 0.60
C GLN A 101 -18.73 6.04 2.12
N LEU A 102 -17.54 5.93 2.72
CA LEU A 102 -17.37 6.16 4.15
C LEU A 102 -17.77 7.59 4.55
N GLY A 103 -17.44 8.59 3.72
CA GLY A 103 -17.87 9.97 3.93
C GLY A 103 -19.40 10.12 3.98
N VAL A 104 -20.11 9.52 3.04
CA VAL A 104 -21.60 9.54 2.98
C VAL A 104 -22.18 8.91 4.25
N VAL A 105 -21.69 7.74 4.63
CA VAL A 105 -22.15 7.02 5.82
C VAL A 105 -21.89 7.83 7.10
N LEU A 106 -20.70 8.45 7.22
CA LEU A 106 -20.36 9.27 8.39
C LEU A 106 -21.15 10.59 8.47
N ILE A 107 -21.64 11.13 7.35
CA ILE A 107 -22.56 12.29 7.34
C ILE A 107 -23.90 11.90 7.97
N VAL A 108 -24.42 10.71 7.65
CA VAL A 108 -25.72 10.22 8.14
C VAL A 108 -25.65 9.80 9.62
N VAL A 109 -24.59 9.10 10.00
CA VAL A 109 -24.47 8.45 11.31
C VAL A 109 -23.76 9.34 12.35
N GLY A 110 -23.08 10.40 11.90
CA GLY A 110 -22.22 11.24 12.72
C GLY A 110 -20.86 10.58 13.00
N ARG A 111 -19.87 11.39 13.42
CA ARG A 111 -18.47 10.95 13.64
C ARG A 111 -18.24 10.02 14.85
N THR A 112 -19.30 9.58 15.53
CA THR A 112 -19.20 8.87 16.80
C THR A 112 -19.29 7.36 16.58
N LYS A 113 -18.20 6.61 16.85
CA LYS A 113 -18.04 5.15 16.67
C LYS A 113 -19.19 4.26 17.19
N ARG A 114 -20.00 4.77 18.12
CA ARG A 114 -21.09 4.02 18.76
C ARG A 114 -22.37 3.97 17.91
N LEU A 115 -22.55 4.90 16.98
CA LEU A 115 -23.72 4.95 16.09
C LEU A 115 -23.50 4.16 14.78
N THR A 116 -22.24 3.92 14.41
CA THR A 116 -21.82 3.20 13.18
C THR A 116 -21.89 1.68 13.25
N ALA A 117 -22.08 1.11 14.45
CA ALA A 117 -22.04 -0.35 14.65
C ALA A 117 -23.24 -1.12 14.05
N GLY A 118 -24.28 -0.44 13.57
CA GLY A 118 -25.49 -1.08 13.01
C GLY A 118 -26.10 -0.39 11.78
N ALA A 119 -25.44 0.63 11.25
CA ALA A 119 -25.90 1.28 10.02
C ALA A 119 -25.53 0.39 8.83
N ALA A 120 -26.56 -0.16 8.19
CA ALA A 120 -26.41 -0.98 6.99
C ALA A 120 -25.74 -0.18 5.88
N ASN A 121 -24.82 -0.81 5.16
CA ASN A 121 -24.15 -0.24 4.02
C ASN A 121 -24.42 -1.08 2.76
N ASP A 122 -24.98 -0.47 1.73
CA ASP A 122 -25.10 -1.08 0.40
C ASP A 122 -23.77 -0.91 -0.35
N THR A 123 -22.71 -1.55 0.14
CA THR A 123 -21.42 -1.56 -0.56
C THR A 123 -21.40 -2.62 -1.65
N GLN A 124 -21.22 -2.16 -2.89
CA GLN A 124 -20.92 -3.01 -4.04
C GLN A 124 -19.48 -3.57 -3.92
N ASP A 125 -19.27 -4.83 -4.29
CA ASP A 125 -18.00 -5.57 -4.18
C ASP A 125 -16.75 -4.73 -4.52
N THR A 126 -16.08 -4.19 -3.50
CA THR A 126 -14.74 -3.60 -3.63
C THR A 126 -13.70 -4.71 -3.50
N SER A 127 -13.75 -5.69 -4.41
CA SER A 127 -12.71 -6.72 -4.48
C SER A 127 -11.38 -6.06 -4.85
N ALA A 128 -10.41 -6.12 -3.93
CA ALA A 128 -9.07 -5.63 -4.16
C ALA A 128 -8.38 -6.50 -5.22
N SER A 129 -8.47 -6.08 -6.48
CA SER A 129 -7.66 -6.66 -7.55
C SER A 129 -6.20 -6.25 -7.34
N GLU A 130 -5.31 -7.21 -7.20
CA GLU A 130 -3.87 -6.95 -7.07
C GLU A 130 -3.35 -6.25 -8.32
N GLN A 131 -2.68 -5.11 -8.14
CA GLN A 131 -1.96 -4.44 -9.22
C GLN A 131 -0.46 -4.51 -8.98
N THR A 132 0.26 -4.95 -10.01
CA THR A 132 1.72 -4.97 -9.95
C THR A 132 2.25 -3.54 -10.10
N LEU A 133 2.85 -3.02 -9.05
CA LEU A 133 3.56 -1.74 -9.08
C LEU A 133 5.04 -1.96 -9.41
N HIS A 134 5.56 -1.13 -10.31
CA HIS A 134 6.97 -1.12 -10.66
C HIS A 134 7.69 0.04 -9.97
N TYR A 135 8.93 -0.19 -9.55
CA TYR A 135 9.80 0.90 -9.10
C TYR A 135 10.03 1.91 -10.24
N PRO A 136 10.05 3.22 -9.93
CA PRO A 136 10.40 4.25 -10.90
C PRO A 136 11.81 4.00 -11.45
N SER A 137 11.90 3.93 -12.78
CA SER A 137 13.16 3.88 -13.52
C SER A 137 13.44 5.25 -14.13
N GLN A 138 14.71 5.61 -14.25
CA GLN A 138 15.12 6.86 -14.92
C GLN A 138 15.05 6.75 -16.45
N GLU A 139 14.95 5.54 -16.99
CA GLU A 139 15.00 5.26 -18.44
C GLU A 139 13.60 5.16 -19.09
N VAL A 140 12.54 5.41 -18.32
CA VAL A 140 11.15 5.24 -18.78
C VAL A 140 10.40 6.57 -18.72
N LYS A 141 9.50 6.79 -19.69
CA LYS A 141 8.59 7.93 -19.63
C LYS A 141 7.51 7.63 -18.59
N ILE A 142 7.30 8.57 -17.67
CA ILE A 142 6.20 8.53 -16.73
C ILE A 142 4.98 9.13 -17.43
N VAL A 143 3.89 8.38 -17.49
CA VAL A 143 2.62 8.81 -18.07
C VAL A 143 1.58 8.89 -16.97
N LEU A 144 0.92 10.04 -16.87
CA LEU A 144 -0.24 10.26 -16.03
C LEU A 144 -1.49 10.20 -16.91
N MET A 145 -2.39 9.27 -16.59
CA MET A 145 -3.71 9.20 -17.18
C MET A 145 -4.72 9.59 -16.10
N SER A 146 -5.62 10.51 -16.41
CA SER A 146 -6.68 10.95 -15.52
C SER A 146 -8.03 10.74 -16.17
N ASP A 147 -8.97 10.20 -15.40
CA ASP A 147 -10.38 10.14 -15.77
C ASP A 147 -11.22 10.73 -14.64
N ALA A 148 -12.32 11.40 -15.00
CA ALA A 148 -13.20 12.05 -14.05
C ALA A 148 -14.65 11.73 -14.39
N SER A 149 -15.39 11.30 -13.36
CA SER A 149 -16.82 11.01 -13.43
C SER A 149 -17.56 11.77 -12.32
N ASP A 150 -18.88 11.71 -12.37
CA ASP A 150 -19.78 12.14 -11.30
C ASP A 150 -19.49 11.44 -9.95
N ARG A 151 -18.91 10.24 -9.99
CA ARG A 151 -18.55 9.45 -8.80
C ARG A 151 -17.14 9.76 -8.25
N GLY A 152 -16.33 10.52 -8.98
CA GLY A 152 -15.00 10.93 -8.54
C GLY A 152 -13.93 10.95 -9.63
N VAL A 153 -12.69 11.19 -9.22
CA VAL A 153 -11.51 11.28 -10.09
C VAL A 153 -10.63 10.04 -9.91
N GLY A 154 -10.25 9.40 -11.02
CA GLY A 154 -9.27 8.34 -11.09
C GLY A 154 -7.97 8.85 -11.70
N LEU A 155 -6.84 8.51 -11.06
CA LEU A 155 -5.50 8.79 -11.58
C LEU A 155 -4.74 7.47 -11.73
N LEU A 156 -4.14 7.25 -12.89
CA LEU A 156 -3.22 6.15 -13.15
C LEU A 156 -1.85 6.74 -13.51
N VAL A 157 -0.84 6.39 -12.72
CA VAL A 157 0.56 6.70 -13.02
C VAL A 157 1.23 5.42 -13.48
N THR A 158 1.77 5.42 -14.70
CA THR A 158 2.41 4.24 -15.30
C THR A 158 3.74 4.57 -15.95
N HIS A 159 4.58 3.56 -16.11
CA HIS A 159 5.86 3.65 -16.82
C HIS A 159 5.71 3.07 -18.22
N VAL A 160 6.05 3.86 -19.24
CA VAL A 160 6.05 3.42 -20.63
C VAL A 160 7.46 3.53 -21.19
N ARG A 161 8.03 2.41 -21.64
CA ARG A 161 9.37 2.37 -22.26
C ARG A 161 9.36 3.05 -23.64
N ASN A 162 8.38 2.70 -24.48
CA ASN A 162 8.30 3.16 -25.87
C ASN A 162 6.96 3.85 -26.10
N TRP A 163 6.82 5.09 -25.62
CA TRP A 163 5.63 5.90 -25.87
C TRP A 163 5.59 6.35 -27.34
N VAL A 164 4.44 6.19 -28.00
CA VAL A 164 4.21 6.60 -29.39
C VAL A 164 3.12 7.66 -29.41
N ASP A 165 3.46 8.90 -29.77
CA ASP A 165 2.56 10.05 -29.69
C ASP A 165 1.36 9.99 -30.66
N VAL A 166 1.42 9.12 -31.66
CA VAL A 166 0.47 9.09 -32.79
C VAL A 166 -0.63 8.03 -32.63
N VAL A 167 -0.61 7.24 -31.56
CA VAL A 167 -1.59 6.16 -31.31
C VAL A 167 -2.45 6.52 -30.12
N SER A 168 -3.75 6.72 -30.36
CA SER A 168 -4.73 6.89 -29.29
C SER A 168 -4.81 5.61 -28.44
N VAL A 169 -4.53 5.74 -27.13
CA VAL A 169 -4.69 4.65 -26.17
C VAL A 169 -6.18 4.34 -26.03
N THR A 170 -6.61 3.21 -26.60
CA THR A 170 -7.98 2.71 -26.47
C THR A 170 -8.00 1.56 -25.48
N VAL A 171 -8.95 1.60 -24.54
CA VAL A 171 -9.17 0.49 -23.61
C VAL A 171 -9.88 -0.62 -24.39
N THR A 172 -9.15 -1.64 -24.81
CA THR A 172 -9.75 -2.91 -25.28
C THR A 172 -10.38 -3.61 -24.09
N LYS A 173 -11.67 -3.89 -24.23
CA LYS A 173 -12.55 -4.52 -23.24
C LYS A 173 -12.25 -6.01 -23.08
#